data_AF-A0AAJ2C1I6-F1
#
_entry.id   AF-A0AAJ2C1I6-F1
#
_cell.length_a   1.000
_cell.length_b   1.000
_cell.length_c   1.000
_cell.angle_alpha   90.00
_cell.angle_beta   90.00
_cell.angle_gamma   90.00
#
_symmetry.space_group_name_H-M   'P 1'
#
loop_
_entity.id
_entity.type
_entity.pdbx_description
1 polymer ?
#
loop_
_entity_poly.entity_id
_entity_poly.type
_entity_poly.pdbx_seq_one_letter_code
_entity_poly.pdbx_strand_id
1 'polypeptide(L)'
;MKPDIPKKAPGQKLVKRMPLRTKFILCAIIGLLLFSFGISVVGTASTIRAEPNVVFFRWFIWGLYGLIITSIGLVFLGQAIRFRVLMDMNKRFSRQEKEMTKQIKKLNHLGEVLRGKEDKKTKNNKEDKKE
;
A
#
# COMPACT_ATOMS: atom_id res chain seq x y z
N MET A 1 -3.89 -13.70 -33.27
CA MET A 1 -2.70 -13.11 -32.62
C MET A 1 -3.13 -12.44 -31.32
N LYS A 2 -2.54 -12.81 -30.19
CA LYS A 2 -2.84 -12.22 -28.88
C LYS A 2 -2.02 -10.92 -28.78
N PRO A 3 -2.61 -9.75 -28.51
CA PRO A 3 -1.84 -8.50 -28.49
C PRO A 3 -0.83 -8.54 -27.33
N ASP A 4 0.43 -8.23 -27.66
CA ASP A 4 1.56 -8.18 -26.73
C ASP A 4 1.40 -6.95 -25.83
N ILE A 5 1.01 -7.19 -24.58
CA ILE A 5 0.84 -6.13 -23.58
C ILE A 5 2.24 -5.71 -23.12
N PRO A 6 2.65 -4.44 -23.30
CA PRO A 6 4.03 -4.02 -23.06
C PRO A 6 4.45 -4.27 -21.61
N LYS A 7 5.62 -4.91 -21.50
CA LYS A 7 6.37 -5.25 -20.29
C LYS A 7 6.46 -4.04 -19.35
N LYS A 8 5.77 -4.10 -18.19
CA LYS A 8 5.74 -3.05 -17.15
C LYS A 8 7.09 -2.32 -16.97
N ALA A 9 7.05 -0.99 -16.98
CA ALA A 9 8.21 -0.11 -16.99
C ALA A 9 9.23 -0.42 -15.86
N PRO A 10 10.55 -0.40 -16.17
CA PRO A 10 11.63 -0.86 -15.29
C PRO A 10 11.75 -0.07 -13.97
N GLY A 11 11.21 1.15 -13.90
CA GLY A 11 11.15 1.96 -12.67
C GLY A 11 10.32 1.34 -11.54
N GLN A 12 9.35 0.47 -11.85
CA GLN A 12 8.56 -0.23 -10.82
C GLN A 12 9.36 -1.32 -10.08
N LYS A 13 10.52 -1.74 -10.60
CA LYS A 13 11.35 -2.77 -9.97
C LYS A 13 12.18 -2.22 -8.80
N LEU A 14 12.52 -0.93 -8.84
CA LEU A 14 13.40 -0.31 -7.85
C LEU A 14 12.68 0.01 -6.53
N VAL A 15 11.42 0.46 -6.60
CA VAL A 15 10.56 0.70 -5.41
C VAL A 15 10.24 -0.60 -4.66
N LYS A 16 10.34 -1.75 -5.34
CA LYS A 16 9.94 -3.07 -4.84
C LYS A 16 10.96 -3.74 -3.89
N ARG A 17 12.14 -3.13 -3.69
CA ARG A 17 13.27 -3.74 -2.95
C ARG A 17 13.48 -3.21 -1.53
N MET A 18 12.66 -2.29 -1.02
CA MET A 18 12.70 -1.92 0.41
C MET A 18 11.59 -2.59 1.20
N PRO A 19 11.83 -3.01 2.46
CA PRO A 19 10.76 -3.43 3.35
C PRO A 19 9.84 -2.22 3.63
N LEU A 20 8.74 -2.11 2.87
CA LEU A 20 7.72 -1.06 2.99
C LEU A 20 7.16 -0.93 4.42
N ARG A 21 7.25 -2.01 5.20
CA ARG A 21 6.89 -2.06 6.63
C ARG A 21 7.67 -1.02 7.44
N THR A 22 8.99 -0.98 7.28
CA THR A 22 9.87 -0.10 8.06
C THR A 22 9.71 1.36 7.64
N LYS A 23 9.54 1.61 6.33
CA LYS A 23 9.27 2.97 5.80
C LYS A 23 7.99 3.58 6.38
N PHE A 24 6.93 2.79 6.50
CA PHE A 24 5.68 3.26 7.08
C PHE A 24 5.81 3.53 8.58
N ILE A 25 6.41 2.61 9.34
CA ILE A 25 6.57 2.76 10.79
C ILE A 25 7.44 3.98 11.10
N LEU A 26 8.54 4.16 10.37
CA LEU A 26 9.43 5.31 10.57
C LEU A 26 8.72 6.62 10.24
N CYS A 27 7.97 6.68 9.14
CA CYS A 27 7.23 7.89 8.75
C CYS A 27 6.09 8.22 9.74
N ALA A 28 5.40 7.20 10.26
CA ALA A 28 4.36 7.37 11.27
C ALA A 28 4.94 7.84 12.62
N ILE A 29 6.06 7.26 13.07
CA ILE A 29 6.74 7.65 14.30
C ILE A 29 7.26 9.09 14.18
N ILE A 30 7.88 9.45 13.05
CA ILE A 30 8.35 10.82 12.79
C ILE A 30 7.19 11.82 12.74
N GLY A 31 6.08 11.49 12.07
CA GLY A 31 4.91 12.36 12.02
C GLY A 31 4.29 12.58 13.40
N LEU A 32 4.19 11.51 14.22
CA LEU A 32 3.67 11.59 15.58
C LEU A 32 4.61 12.40 16.50
N LEU A 33 5.92 12.18 16.42
CA LEU A 33 6.91 12.92 17.20
C LEU A 33 6.91 14.41 16.81
N LEU A 34 6.84 14.75 15.52
CA LEU A 34 6.76 16.15 15.06
C LEU A 34 5.48 16.82 15.53
N PHE A 35 4.35 16.10 15.52
CA PHE A 35 3.08 16.62 16.00
C PHE A 35 3.12 16.90 17.51
N SER A 36 3.60 15.95 18.30
CA SER A 36 3.77 16.12 19.75
C SER A 36 4.77 17.23 20.08
N PHE A 37 5.85 17.36 19.31
CA PHE A 37 6.83 18.42 19.45
C PHE A 37 6.24 19.80 19.12
N GLY A 38 5.44 19.91 18.05
CA GLY A 38 4.71 21.13 17.69
C GLY A 38 3.79 21.62 18.80
N ILE A 39 3.04 20.70 19.43
CA ILE A 39 2.19 21.02 20.60
C ILE A 39 3.04 21.50 21.78
N SER A 40 4.18 20.86 22.05
CA SER A 40 5.07 21.26 23.15
C SER A 40 5.64 22.67 22.95
N VAL A 41 5.98 23.04 21.71
CA VAL A 41 6.48 24.40 21.38
C VAL A 41 5.39 25.46 21.53
N VAL A 42 4.13 25.14 21.19
CA VAL A 42 2.99 26.03 21.45
C VAL A 42 2.73 26.19 22.95
N GLY A 43 2.92 25.13 23.74
CA GLY A 43 2.84 25.16 25.20
C GLY A 43 3.88 26.08 25.83
N THR A 44 5.14 25.98 25.42
CA THR A 44 6.21 26.87 25.91
C THR A 44 6.05 28.31 25.42
N ALA A 45 5.53 28.53 24.22
CA ALA A 45 5.14 29.86 23.78
C ALA A 45 4.08 30.47 24.71
N SER A 46 3.08 29.69 25.11
CA SER A 46 2.00 30.14 25.99
C SER A 46 2.49 30.51 27.39
N THR A 47 3.49 29.81 27.94
CA THR A 47 4.07 30.15 29.25
C THR A 47 4.91 31.43 29.20
N ILE A 48 5.58 31.74 28.09
CA ILE A 48 6.35 32.99 27.92
C ILE A 48 5.42 34.22 27.88
N ARG A 49 4.13 34.05 27.53
CA ARG A 49 3.12 35.11 27.61
C ARG A 49 2.80 35.54 29.04
N ALA A 50 3.09 34.69 30.04
CA ALA A 50 2.86 35.01 31.44
C ALA A 50 3.92 35.95 32.03
N GLU A 51 5.03 36.18 31.33
CA GLU A 51 6.05 37.14 31.75
C GLU A 51 5.77 38.54 31.19
N PRO A 52 5.67 39.58 32.04
CA PRO A 52 5.25 40.93 31.65
C PRO A 52 6.28 41.72 30.81
N ASN A 53 7.50 41.22 30.62
CA ASN A 53 8.62 41.93 29.98
C ASN A 53 8.90 41.52 28.52
N VAL A 54 8.04 40.70 27.91
CA VAL A 54 8.37 40.06 26.63
C VAL A 54 7.62 40.71 25.46
N VAL A 55 8.38 41.17 24.46
CA VAL A 55 7.90 41.77 23.21
C VAL A 55 6.84 40.87 22.56
N PHE A 56 5.62 41.38 22.39
CA PHE A 56 4.44 40.66 21.84
C PHE A 56 4.74 39.90 20.54
N PHE A 57 5.62 40.46 19.70
CA PHE A 57 6.12 39.82 18.47
C PHE A 57 6.84 38.48 18.72
N ARG A 58 7.63 38.36 19.80
CA ARG A 58 8.39 37.13 20.10
C ARG A 58 7.46 35.98 20.46
N TRP A 59 6.39 36.28 21.21
CA TRP A 59 5.34 35.32 21.54
C TRP A 59 4.60 34.85 20.29
N PHE A 60 4.20 35.79 19.43
CA PHE A 60 3.47 35.50 18.20
C PHE A 60 4.30 34.65 17.22
N ILE A 61 5.59 34.95 17.05
CA ILE A 61 6.50 34.18 16.18
C ILE A 61 6.69 32.75 16.70
N TRP A 62 6.84 32.55 18.02
CA TRP A 62 6.94 31.21 18.59
C TRP A 62 5.65 30.39 18.42
N GLY A 63 4.49 31.02 18.59
CA GLY A 63 3.19 30.39 18.31
C GLY A 63 3.04 30.02 16.83
N LEU A 64 3.38 30.93 15.92
CA LEU A 64 3.32 30.69 14.46
C LEU A 64 4.30 29.59 14.03
N TYR A 65 5.50 29.56 14.61
CA TYR A 65 6.50 28.53 14.35
C TYR A 65 6.02 27.14 14.80
N GLY A 66 5.39 27.05 15.99
CA GLY A 66 4.75 25.83 16.46
C GLY A 66 3.57 25.38 15.58
N LEU A 67 2.79 26.33 15.06
CA LEU A 67 1.66 26.05 14.15
C LEU A 67 2.14 25.50 12.80
N ILE A 68 3.21 26.07 12.24
CA ILE A 68 3.81 25.61 10.98
C ILE A 68 4.39 24.20 11.17
N ILE A 69 5.11 23.94 12.25
CA ILE A 69 5.68 22.62 12.57
C ILE A 69 4.57 21.57 12.75
N THR A 70 3.51 21.91 13.49
CA THR A 70 2.34 21.04 13.68
C THR A 70 1.68 20.70 12.36
N SER A 71 1.51 21.69 11.48
CA SER A 71 0.89 21.52 10.16
C SER A 71 1.73 20.62 9.25
N ILE A 72 3.06 20.79 9.25
CA ILE A 72 3.99 19.92 8.51
C ILE A 72 3.95 18.48 9.06
N GLY A 73 3.92 18.32 10.39
CA GLY A 73 3.75 17.02 11.05
C GLY A 73 2.46 16.31 10.62
N LEU A 74 1.35 17.04 10.53
CA LEU A 74 0.06 16.52 10.06
C LEU A 74 0.12 16.04 8.60
N VAL A 75 0.76 16.81 7.71
CA VAL A 75 0.91 16.44 6.29
C VAL A 75 1.75 15.16 6.16
N PHE A 76 2.84 15.04 6.94
CA PHE A 76 3.65 13.82 7.00
C PHE A 76 2.86 12.61 7.52
N LEU A 77 2.04 12.81 8.56
CA LEU A 77 1.15 11.77 9.08
C LEU A 77 0.14 11.30 8.03
N GLY A 78 -0.47 12.24 7.28
CA GLY A 78 -1.39 11.93 6.17
C GLY A 78 -0.73 11.11 5.05
N GLN A 79 0.50 11.48 4.67
CA GLN A 79 1.28 10.71 3.69
C GLN A 79 1.62 9.30 4.19
N ALA A 80 1.95 9.15 5.47
CA ALA A 80 2.18 7.84 6.07
C ALA A 80 0.93 6.96 6.00
N ILE A 81 -0.25 7.49 6.36
CA ILE A 81 -1.52 6.75 6.31
C ILE A 81 -1.83 6.30 4.88
N ARG A 82 -1.68 7.19 3.89
CA ARG A 82 -1.88 6.84 2.47
C ARG A 82 -0.97 5.69 2.03
N PHE A 83 0.28 5.70 2.48
CA PHE A 83 1.24 4.64 2.22
C PHE A 83 0.84 3.30 2.87
N ARG A 84 0.25 3.33 4.08
CA ARG A 84 -0.30 2.14 4.76
C ARG A 84 -1.44 1.51 3.98
N VAL A 85 -2.40 2.33 3.55
CA VAL A 85 -3.59 1.88 2.82
C VAL A 85 -3.18 1.27 1.49
N LEU A 86 -2.28 1.91 0.75
CA LEU A 86 -1.79 1.40 -0.52
C LEU A 86 -1.08 0.04 -0.36
N MET A 87 -0.31 -0.13 0.73
CA MET A 87 0.34 -1.39 1.04
C MET A 87 -0.66 -2.50 1.41
N ASP A 88 -1.69 -2.20 2.20
CA ASP A 88 -2.72 -3.18 2.55
C ASP A 88 -3.51 -3.63 1.31
N MET A 89 -3.91 -2.68 0.47
CA MET A 89 -4.59 -2.94 -0.80
C MET A 89 -3.74 -3.83 -1.70
N ASN A 90 -2.46 -3.51 -1.90
CA ASN A 90 -1.58 -4.31 -2.75
C ASN A 90 -1.42 -5.75 -2.24
N LYS A 91 -1.38 -5.94 -0.91
CA LYS A 91 -1.29 -7.28 -0.31
C LYS A 91 -2.58 -8.09 -0.50
N ARG A 92 -3.75 -7.44 -0.47
CA ARG A 92 -5.04 -8.07 -0.77
C ARG A 92 -5.14 -8.46 -2.25
N PHE A 93 -4.73 -7.57 -3.17
CA PHE A 93 -4.70 -7.87 -4.60
C PHE A 93 -3.81 -9.08 -4.94
N SER A 94 -2.58 -9.13 -4.41
CA SER A 94 -1.68 -10.28 -4.68
C SER A 94 -2.18 -11.61 -4.12
N ARG A 95 -3.02 -11.59 -3.08
CA ARG A 95 -3.69 -12.80 -2.58
C ARG A 95 -4.82 -13.22 -3.53
N GLN A 96 -5.64 -12.28 -3.98
CA GLN A 96 -6.72 -12.57 -4.92
C GLN A 96 -6.21 -13.10 -6.26
N GLU A 97 -5.12 -12.54 -6.81
CA GLU A 97 -4.51 -13.05 -8.04
C GLU A 97 -4.07 -14.52 -7.92
N LYS A 98 -3.54 -14.91 -6.76
CA LYS A 98 -3.13 -16.31 -6.51
C LYS A 98 -4.32 -17.26 -6.46
N GLU A 99 -5.41 -16.85 -5.82
CA GLU A 99 -6.63 -17.66 -5.76
C GLU A 99 -7.28 -17.79 -7.14
N MET A 100 -7.36 -16.70 -7.91
CA MET A 100 -7.84 -16.71 -9.30
C MET A 100 -6.98 -17.63 -10.18
N THR A 101 -5.65 -17.55 -10.05
CA THR A 101 -4.74 -18.41 -10.83
C THR A 101 -4.91 -19.89 -10.47
N LYS A 102 -5.14 -20.21 -9.19
CA LYS A 102 -5.42 -21.59 -8.76
C LYS A 102 -6.76 -22.08 -9.33
N GLN A 103 -7.79 -21.24 -9.32
CA GLN A 103 -9.10 -21.60 -9.90
C GLN A 103 -9.01 -21.82 -11.41
N ILE A 104 -8.30 -20.97 -12.14
CA ILE A 104 -8.05 -21.13 -13.58
C ILE A 104 -7.29 -22.44 -13.85
N LYS A 105 -6.25 -22.76 -13.06
CA LYS A 105 -5.52 -24.03 -13.20
C LYS A 105 -6.42 -25.24 -12.95
N LYS A 106 -7.29 -25.18 -11.94
CA LYS A 106 -8.27 -26.24 -11.65
C LYS A 106 -9.26 -26.40 -12.81
N LEU A 107 -9.77 -25.29 -13.36
CA LEU A 107 -10.66 -25.31 -14.53
C LEU A 107 -9.99 -25.92 -15.76
N ASN A 108 -8.76 -25.51 -16.07
CA ASN A 108 -8.01 -26.05 -17.20
C ASN A 108 -7.75 -27.55 -17.04
N HIS A 109 -7.33 -28.00 -15.85
CA HIS A 109 -7.14 -29.42 -15.56
C HIS A 109 -8.45 -30.21 -15.70
N LEU A 110 -9.58 -29.66 -15.24
CA LEU A 110 -10.88 -30.30 -15.39
C LEU A 110 -11.29 -30.42 -16.87
N GLY A 111 -11.03 -29.38 -17.67
CA GLY A 111 -11.22 -29.40 -19.12
C GLY A 111 -10.38 -30.48 -19.83
N GLU A 112 -9.11 -30.65 -19.45
CA GLU A 112 -8.26 -31.70 -20.01
C GLU A 112 -8.75 -33.12 -19.67
N VAL A 113 -9.21 -33.33 -18.42
CA VAL A 113 -9.77 -34.62 -18.00
C VAL A 113 -11.07 -34.96 -18.74
N LEU A 114 -11.94 -33.97 -18.96
CA LEU A 114 -13.18 -34.16 -19.73
C LEU A 114 -12.86 -34.48 -21.19
N ARG A 115 -11.91 -33.77 -21.81
CA ARG A 115 -11.49 -34.04 -23.20
C ARG A 115 -10.93 -35.45 -23.35
N GLY A 116 -10.08 -35.89 -22.42
CA GLY A 116 -9.55 -37.26 -22.42
C GLY A 116 -10.62 -38.35 -22.23
N LYS A 117 -11.72 -38.04 -21.52
CA LYS A 117 -12.88 -38.94 -21.42
C LYS A 117 -13.67 -39.03 -22.73
N GLU A 118 -13.86 -37.91 -23.43
CA GLU A 118 -14.51 -37.89 -24.74
C GLU A 118 -13.72 -38.66 -25.79
N ASP A 119 -12.39 -38.51 -25.80
CA ASP A 119 -11.51 -39.25 -26.70
C ASP A 119 -11.60 -40.77 -26.47
N LYS A 120 -11.61 -41.22 -25.20
CA LYS A 120 -11.79 -42.63 -24.86
C LYS A 120 -13.17 -43.17 -25.25
N LYS A 121 -14.23 -42.40 -25.00
CA LYS A 121 -15.61 -42.81 -25.35
C LYS A 121 -15.79 -42.93 -26.87
N THR A 122 -15.18 -42.04 -27.63
CA THR A 122 -15.20 -42.06 -29.10
C THR A 122 -14.42 -43.26 -29.66
N LYS A 123 -13.35 -43.68 -28.98
CA LYS A 123 -12.56 -44.85 -29.37
C LYS A 123 -13.31 -46.16 -29.13
N ASN A 124 -13.92 -46.35 -27.95
CA ASN A 124 -14.75 -47.53 -27.68
C ASN A 124 -15.91 -47.66 -28.67
N ASN A 125 -16.62 -46.56 -28.95
CA ASN A 125 -17.76 -46.58 -29.87
C ASN A 125 -17.36 -46.86 -31.35
N LYS A 126 -16.07 -46.73 -31.70
CA LYS A 126 -15.55 -47.14 -33.02
C LYS A 126 -15.11 -48.60 -33.06
N GLU A 127 -14.72 -49.17 -31.92
CA GLU A 127 -14.37 -50.59 -31.80
C GLU A 127 -15.64 -51.44 -31.77
N ASP A 128 -16.68 -51.04 -31.02
CA ASP A 128 -18.00 -51.70 -30.99
C ASP A 128 -18.75 -51.68 -32.35
N LYS A 129 -18.35 -50.82 -33.28
CA LYS A 129 -18.95 -50.72 -34.63
C LYS A 129 -18.19 -51.50 -35.70
N LYS A 130 -17.05 -52.10 -35.34
CA LYS A 130 -16.20 -52.90 -36.23
C LYS A 130 -16.32 -54.41 -35.99
N GLU A 131 -16.88 -54.82 -34.85
CA GLU A 131 -17.41 -56.18 -34.62
C GLU A 131 -18.84 -56.30 -35.16
#